data_AF-E4PI99-F1
#
_entry.id   AF-E4PI99-F1
#
_cell.length_a   1.000
_cell.length_b   1.000
_cell.length_c   1.000
_cell.angle_alpha   90.00
_cell.angle_beta   90.00
_cell.angle_gamma   90.00
#
_symmetry.space_group_name_H-M   'P 1'
#
loop_
_entity.id
_entity.type
_entity.pdbx_description
1 polymer ?
#
loop_
_entity_poly.entity_id
_entity_poly.type
_entity_poly.pdbx_seq_one_letter_code
_entity_poly.pdbx_strand_id
1 'polypeptide(L)' 'MMTRSRFSDEHVDVISCERRDVIRREDSGELKLARREALLDQSVLGTPNLAVFL' A
#
# COMPACT_ATOMS: atom_id res chain seq x y z
N MET A 1 -10.61 -38.98 8.99
CA MET A 1 -10.24 -37.58 9.30
C MET A 1 -9.28 -37.10 8.23
N MET A 2 -9.75 -36.23 7.35
CA MET A 2 -8.91 -35.35 6.55
C MET A 2 -9.78 -34.16 6.16
N THR A 3 -9.43 -32.99 6.70
CA THR A 3 -9.87 -31.71 6.18
C THR A 3 -8.61 -30.93 5.83
N ARG A 4 -8.28 -30.93 4.55
CA ARG A 4 -7.31 -29.98 3.97
C ARG A 4 -8.11 -28.77 3.52
N SER A 5 -8.05 -27.68 4.28
CA SER A 5 -8.47 -26.36 3.80
C SER A 5 -7.25 -25.64 3.24
N ARG A 6 -7.31 -25.26 1.95
CA ARG A 6 -6.46 -24.24 1.32
C ARG A 6 -7.38 -23.34 0.51
N PHE A 7 -8.34 -22.72 1.18
CA PHE A 7 -9.25 -21.80 0.53
C PHE A 7 -9.26 -20.50 1.33
N SER A 8 -8.76 -19.45 0.67
CA SER A 8 -8.88 -18.02 1.01
C SER A 8 -8.55 -17.64 2.45
N ASP A 9 -7.38 -17.03 2.64
CA ASP A 9 -7.19 -16.14 3.78
C ASP A 9 -8.28 -15.06 3.70
N GLU A 10 -9.28 -15.12 4.58
CA GLU A 10 -10.36 -14.11 4.70
C GLU A 10 -9.86 -12.85 5.44
N HIS A 11 -8.57 -12.78 5.78
CA HIS A 11 -7.98 -11.61 6.42
C HIS A 11 -7.83 -10.47 5.42
N VAL A 12 -8.63 -9.43 5.64
CA VAL A 12 -8.41 -8.13 5.05
C VAL A 12 -7.28 -7.45 5.82
N ASP A 13 -6.17 -7.19 5.14
CA ASP A 13 -5.07 -6.40 5.69
C ASP A 13 -5.41 -4.90 5.60
N VAL A 14 -5.42 -4.21 6.73
CA VAL A 14 -5.58 -2.75 6.78
C VAL A 14 -4.20 -2.12 6.93
N ILE A 15 -3.79 -1.34 5.93
CA ILE A 15 -2.54 -0.58 5.94
C ILE A 15 -2.88 0.90 6.16
N SER A 16 -2.65 1.41 7.37
CA SER A 16 -2.76 2.83 7.69
C SER A 16 -1.44 3.55 7.41
N CYS A 17 -1.48 4.67 6.70
CA CYS A 17 -0.31 5.51 6.47
C CYS A 17 -0.66 6.97 6.16
N GLU A 18 0.27 7.88 6.46
CA GLU A 18 0.28 9.25 5.96
C GLU A 18 1.05 9.31 4.63
N ARG A 19 0.50 10.02 3.63
CA ARG A 19 1.18 10.28 2.36
C ARG A 19 1.60 11.72 2.21
N ARG A 20 2.87 11.91 1.90
CA ARG A 20 3.46 13.20 1.55
C ARG A 20 3.88 13.16 0.09
N ASP A 21 3.05 13.76 -0.76
CA ASP A 21 3.23 13.76 -2.21
C ASP A 21 3.76 15.11 -2.69
N VAL A 22 4.81 15.08 -3.52
CA VAL A 22 5.27 16.22 -4.32
C VAL A 22 4.71 16.06 -5.72
N ILE A 23 3.82 16.97 -6.11
CA ILE A 23 3.19 16.99 -7.42
C ILE A 23 3.83 18.07 -8.28
N ARG A 24 4.28 17.70 -9.47
CA ARG A 24 4.81 18.62 -10.48
C ARG A 24 3.78 18.81 -11.58
N ARG A 25 3.65 20.04 -12.05
CA ARG A 25 2.90 20.35 -13.27
C ARG A 25 3.85 20.35 -14.45
N GLU A 26 3.52 19.60 -15.50
CA GLU A 26 4.26 19.61 -16.76
C GLU A 26 3.81 20.77 -17.65
N ASP A 27 4.59 21.06 -18.68
CA ASP A 27 4.29 22.10 -19.69
C ASP A 27 2.98 21.83 -20.44
N SER A 28 2.58 20.55 -20.56
CA SER A 28 1.29 20.13 -21.11
C SER A 28 0.09 20.44 -20.19
N GLY A 29 0.34 20.89 -18.96
CA GLY A 29 -0.67 21.15 -17.93
C GLY A 29 -1.04 19.94 -17.07
N GLU A 30 -0.51 18.75 -17.39
CA GLU A 30 -0.69 17.52 -16.61
C GLU A 30 -0.03 17.62 -15.23
N LEU A 31 -0.63 16.98 -14.23
CA LEU A 31 -0.04 16.79 -12.91
C LEU A 31 0.60 15.41 -12.85
N LYS A 32 1.88 15.36 -12.48
CA LYS A 32 2.63 14.12 -12.29
C LYS A 32 3.20 14.05 -10.88
N LEU A 33 3.19 12.85 -10.32
CA LEU A 33 3.82 12.57 -9.05
C LEU A 33 5.34 12.58 -9.23
N ALA A 34 6.01 13.56 -8.64
CA ALA A 34 7.47 13.67 -8.68
C ALA A 34 8.13 12.85 -7.57
N ARG A 35 7.49 12.81 -6.38
CA ARG A 35 7.95 12.02 -5.23
C ARG A 35 6.78 11.71 -4.32
N ARG A 36 6.82 10.54 -3.68
CA ARG A 36 5.92 10.14 -2.59
C ARG A 36 6.76 9.61 -1.43
N GLU A 37 6.40 10.03 -0.23
CA GLU A 37 6.79 9.38 1.02
C GLU A 37 5.52 8.87 1.70
N ALA A 38 5.50 7.57 2.03
CA ALA A 38 4.43 6.96 2.81
C ALA A 38 4.98 6.60 4.20
N LEU A 39 4.43 7.22 5.24
CA LEU A 39 4.77 6.96 6.63
C LEU A 39 3.76 5.96 7.18
N LEU A 40 4.19 4.71 7.37
CA LEU A 40 3.33 3.67 7.92
C LEU A 40 3.24 3.78 9.44
N ASP A 41 2.04 3.56 9.97
CA ASP A 41 1.78 3.57 11.42
C ASP A 41 2.23 2.26 12.11
N GLN A 42 3.11 1.50 11.47
CA GLN A 42 3.55 0.18 11.91
C GLN A 42 5.07 0.10 11.95
N SER A 43 5.62 -0.39 13.07
CA SER A 43 7.07 -0.68 13.19
C SER A 43 7.45 -2.05 12.61
N VAL A 44 6.49 -2.97 12.53
CA VAL A 44 6.61 -4.30 11.91
C VAL A 44 5.44 -4.46 10.96
N LEU A 45 5.69 -4.92 9.74
CA LEU A 45 4.63 -5.16 8.76
C LEU A 45 3.69 -6.26 9.27
N GLY A 46 2.43 -5.90 9.49
CA GLY A 46 1.37 -6.83 9.89
C GLY A 46 0.80 -7.66 8.73
N THR A 47 1.20 -7.34 7.50
CA THR A 47 0.81 -8.04 6.26
C THR A 47 2.01 -8.83 5.70
N PRO A 48 1.79 -9.95 5.00
CA PRO A 48 2.87 -10.72 4.40
C PRO A 48 3.74 -9.94 3.40
N ASN A 49 3.21 -8.90 2.75
CA ASN A 49 3.94 -8.08 1.78
C ASN A 49 3.21 -6.75 1.46
N LEU A 50 3.89 -5.85 0.74
CA LEU A 50 3.32 -4.62 0.18
C LEU A 50 3.13 -4.73 -1.35
N ALA A 51 2.47 -5.78 -1.84
CA ALA A 51 2.18 -5.94 -3.29
C ALA A 51 1.05 -4.99 -3.77
N VAL A 52 1.06 -3.75 -3.30
CA VAL A 52 0.12 -2.67 -3.60
C VAL A 52 0.87 -1.34 -3.72
N PHE A 53 0.28 -0.37 -4.41
CA PHE A 53 0.79 1.00 -4.39
C PHE A 53 0.20 1.75 -3.20
N LEU A 54 1.07 2.35 -2.38
CA LEU A 54 0.71 3.27 -1.30
C LEU A 54 0.59 4.68 -1.90
#